data_AF-A0A3N5NUM9-F1
#
_entry.id   AF-A0A3N5NUM9-F1
#
_cell.length_a   1.000
_cell.length_b   1.000
_cell.length_c   1.000
_cell.angle_alpha   90.00
_cell.angle_beta   90.00
_cell.angle_gamma   90.00
#
_symmetry.space_group_name_H-M   'P 1'
#
loop_
_entity.id
_entity.type
_entity.pdbx_description
1 polymer ?
#
loop_
_entity_poly.entity_id
_entity_poly.type
_entity_poly.pdbx_seq_one_letter_code
_entity_poly.pdbx_strand_id
1 'polypeptide(L)'
;MRTMVLELSVPRILLTRLLGRVTRAAYMGPASPLRLIDLPDPPLPAPGWVRVRNRLCGVCGSDLHQIFLDAGLDVAPVALPSHRRTYLGHEMVGDVIEVGDGVAGLAAGDRVVRWGRSDDCRARGRRELCRACARGHR
;
A
#
# COMPACT_ATOMS: atom_id res chain seq x y z
N MET A 1 -6.88 -12.59 -5.61
CA MET A 1 -7.34 -11.76 -4.48
C MET A 1 -8.17 -10.54 -4.89
N ARG A 2 -9.11 -10.11 -4.03
CA ARG A 2 -9.82 -8.82 -4.14
C ARG A 2 -9.09 -7.75 -3.32
N THR A 3 -8.87 -6.56 -3.88
CA THR A 3 -8.07 -5.51 -3.23
C THR A 3 -8.50 -4.10 -3.60
N MET A 4 -8.29 -3.16 -2.69
CA MET A 4 -8.60 -1.74 -2.86
C MET A 4 -7.37 -0.98 -3.30
N VAL A 5 -7.50 -0.22 -4.39
CA VAL A 5 -6.40 0.52 -5.02
C VAL A 5 -6.82 1.93 -5.37
N LEU A 6 -5.84 2.82 -5.43
CA LEU A 6 -5.96 4.11 -6.09
C LEU A 6 -5.32 4.01 -7.47
N GLU A 7 -6.14 4.13 -8.52
CA GLU A 7 -5.67 4.25 -9.89
C GLU A 7 -5.40 5.71 -10.23
N LEU A 8 -4.12 6.06 -10.20
CA LEU A 8 -3.67 7.43 -10.30
C LEU A 8 -3.74 7.89 -11.76
N SER A 9 -4.65 8.82 -12.00
CA SER A 9 -4.87 9.47 -13.29
C SER A 9 -5.13 10.94 -13.03
N VAL A 10 -4.27 11.82 -13.57
CA VAL A 10 -4.38 13.27 -13.36
C VAL A 10 -5.78 13.79 -13.74
N PRO A 11 -6.36 13.46 -14.93
CA PRO A 11 -7.71 13.86 -15.26
C PRO A 11 -8.76 13.41 -14.24
N ARG A 12 -8.66 12.15 -13.77
CA ARG A 12 -9.60 11.57 -12.81
C ARG A 12 -9.51 12.26 -11.45
N ILE A 13 -8.29 12.54 -10.98
CA ILE A 13 -8.03 13.24 -9.73
C ILE A 13 -8.61 14.65 -9.79
N LEU A 14 -8.36 15.40 -10.87
CA LEU A 14 -8.89 16.76 -11.04
C LEU A 14 -10.43 16.76 -11.07
N LEU A 15 -11.04 15.83 -11.82
CA LEU A 15 -12.49 15.67 -11.87
C LEU A 15 -13.07 15.34 -10.48
N THR A 16 -12.47 14.39 -9.77
CA THR A 16 -12.91 14.00 -8.43
C THR A 16 -12.82 15.16 -7.45
N ARG A 17 -11.73 15.93 -7.48
CA ARG A 17 -11.56 17.12 -6.62
C ARG A 17 -12.59 18.20 -6.94
N LEU A 18 -12.94 18.38 -8.21
CA LEU A 18 -13.98 19.33 -8.62
C LEU A 18 -15.36 18.91 -8.09
N LEU A 19 -15.75 17.65 -8.33
CA LEU A 19 -17.03 17.09 -7.84
C LEU A 19 -17.08 17.03 -6.30
N GLY A 20 -15.94 16.78 -5.66
CA GLY A 20 -15.77 16.76 -4.20
C GLY A 20 -16.12 18.07 -3.51
N ARG A 21 -16.05 19.21 -4.22
CA ARG A 21 -16.52 20.52 -3.71
C ARG A 21 -18.04 20.59 -3.55
N VAL A 22 -18.78 19.76 -4.28
CA VAL A 22 -20.25 19.70 -4.23
C VAL A 22 -20.69 18.59 -3.29
N THR A 23 -20.08 17.40 -3.37
CA THR A 23 -20.44 16.26 -2.53
C THR A 23 -19.25 15.38 -2.19
N ARG A 24 -19.12 15.00 -0.91
CA ARG A 24 -18.09 14.05 -0.46
C ARG A 24 -18.26 12.64 -1.05
N ALA A 25 -19.46 12.29 -1.51
CA ALA A 25 -19.69 11.00 -2.17
C ALA A 25 -18.85 10.84 -3.46
N ALA A 26 -18.41 11.95 -4.07
CA ALA A 26 -17.57 11.91 -5.26
C ALA A 26 -16.25 11.14 -5.05
N TYR A 27 -15.67 11.19 -3.84
CA TYR A 27 -14.41 10.50 -3.50
C TYR A 27 -14.54 8.97 -3.41
N MET A 28 -15.76 8.45 -3.35
CA MET A 28 -16.03 7.01 -3.42
C MET A 28 -16.92 6.63 -4.62
N GLY A 29 -17.22 7.60 -5.48
CA GLY A 29 -18.03 7.40 -6.67
C GLY A 29 -17.21 6.92 -7.87
N PRO A 30 -17.87 6.66 -9.03
CA PRO A 30 -17.21 6.15 -10.22
C PRO A 30 -16.12 7.07 -10.81
N ALA A 31 -16.22 8.38 -10.54
CA ALA A 31 -15.22 9.36 -10.95
C ALA A 31 -13.95 9.29 -10.09
N SER A 32 -14.00 8.69 -8.89
CA SER A 32 -12.87 8.59 -7.97
C SER A 32 -11.76 7.68 -8.50
N PRO A 33 -10.49 7.96 -8.19
CA PRO A 33 -9.41 7.00 -8.40
C PRO A 33 -9.52 5.75 -7.51
N LEU A 34 -10.35 5.75 -6.46
CA LEU A 34 -10.56 4.61 -5.58
C LEU A 34 -11.32 3.49 -6.28
N ARG A 35 -10.72 2.31 -6.35
CA ARG A 35 -11.28 1.13 -7.02
C ARG A 35 -11.11 -0.11 -6.15
N LEU A 36 -12.15 -0.92 -6.13
CA LEU A 36 -12.09 -2.29 -5.65
C LEU A 36 -11.96 -3.20 -6.87
N ILE A 37 -10.86 -3.93 -6.97
CA ILE A 37 -10.51 -4.75 -8.13
C ILE A 37 -10.18 -6.17 -7.71
N ASP A 38 -10.36 -7.12 -8.63
CA ASP A 38 -9.85 -8.48 -8.50
C ASP A 38 -8.56 -8.63 -9.30
N LEU A 39 -7.56 -9.25 -8.68
CA LEU A 39 -6.26 -9.53 -9.27
C LEU A 39 -5.89 -11.00 -9.05
N PRO A 40 -5.17 -11.64 -9.97
CA PRO A 40 -4.55 -12.92 -9.69
C PRO A 40 -3.53 -12.75 -8.56
N ASP A 41 -3.28 -13.82 -7.82
CA ASP A 41 -2.21 -13.82 -6.82
C ASP A 41 -0.87 -13.95 -7.56
N PRO A 42 0.00 -12.93 -7.56
CA PRO A 42 1.27 -12.99 -8.28
C PRO A 42 2.22 -13.96 -7.58
N PRO A 43 3.24 -14.52 -8.26
CA PRO A 43 4.29 -15.29 -7.59
C PRO A 43 5.03 -14.42 -6.55
N LEU A 44 5.77 -15.06 -5.63
CA LEU A 44 6.60 -14.33 -4.68
C LEU A 44 7.61 -13.44 -5.42
N PRO A 45 7.77 -12.16 -5.04
CA PRO A 45 8.59 -11.21 -5.82
C PRO A 45 10.09 -11.53 -5.82
N ALA A 46 10.62 -12.12 -4.75
CA ALA A 46 12.03 -12.44 -4.58
C ALA A 46 12.25 -13.44 -3.42
N PRO A 47 13.45 -14.02 -3.27
CA PRO A 47 13.84 -14.74 -2.06
C PRO A 47 13.70 -13.89 -0.79
N GLY A 48 13.42 -14.53 0.35
CA GLY A 48 13.20 -13.86 1.63
C GLY A 48 11.80 -13.27 1.81
N TRP A 49 10.89 -13.50 0.86
CA TRP A 49 9.50 -13.05 0.94
C TRP A 49 8.58 -14.16 1.45
N VAL A 50 7.54 -13.77 2.19
CA VAL A 50 6.41 -14.62 2.53
C VAL A 50 5.13 -14.06 1.92
N ARG A 51 4.18 -14.92 1.60
CA ARG A 51 2.81 -14.50 1.28
C ARG A 51 1.97 -14.55 2.54
N VAL A 52 1.25 -13.48 2.79
CA VAL A 52 0.34 -13.37 3.93
C VAL A 52 -1.08 -13.23 3.43
N ARG A 53 -2.00 -14.04 3.98
CA ARG A 53 -3.44 -13.83 3.84
C ARG A 53 -3.90 -12.87 4.91
N ASN A 54 -4.32 -11.68 4.49
CA ASN A 54 -4.83 -10.65 5.40
C ASN A 54 -6.09 -11.17 6.11
N ARG A 55 -6.17 -10.99 7.43
CA ARG A 55 -7.39 -11.23 8.22
C ARG A 55 -8.11 -9.93 8.49
N LEU A 56 -7.35 -8.92 8.92
CA LEU A 56 -7.84 -7.60 9.26
C LEU A 56 -6.81 -6.55 8.81
N CYS A 57 -7.30 -5.36 8.48
CA CYS A 57 -6.47 -4.19 8.20
C CYS A 57 -7.14 -2.96 8.80
N GLY A 58 -6.38 -2.16 9.54
CA GLY A 58 -6.81 -0.85 10.03
C GLY A 58 -6.98 0.16 8.89
N VAL A 59 -7.71 1.23 9.19
CA VAL A 59 -7.82 2.41 8.33
C VAL A 59 -7.14 3.56 9.05
N CYS A 60 -6.01 4.00 8.52
CA CYS A 60 -5.25 5.10 9.09
C CYS A 60 -5.75 6.44 8.51
N GLY A 61 -5.50 7.54 9.22
CA GLY A 61 -5.75 8.89 8.69
C GLY A 61 -5.01 9.16 7.38
N SER A 62 -3.83 8.55 7.17
CA SER A 62 -3.09 8.68 5.91
C SER A 62 -3.79 7.99 4.74
N ASP A 63 -4.48 6.86 4.94
CA ASP A 63 -5.30 6.24 3.91
C ASP A 63 -6.47 7.17 3.54
N LEU A 64 -7.10 7.80 4.54
CA LEU A 64 -8.15 8.79 4.30
C LEU A 64 -7.63 9.98 3.49
N HIS A 65 -6.43 10.47 3.80
CA HIS A 65 -5.85 11.58 3.05
C HIS A 65 -5.61 11.25 1.57
N GLN A 66 -5.25 10.00 1.29
CA GLN A 66 -5.10 9.51 -0.07
C GLN A 66 -6.46 9.35 -0.78
N ILE A 67 -7.48 8.86 -0.09
CA ILE A 67 -8.85 8.71 -0.62
C ILE A 67 -9.49 10.07 -0.94
N PHE A 68 -9.34 11.04 -0.03
CA PHE A 68 -9.93 12.38 -0.16
C PHE A 68 -9.08 13.35 -0.98
N LEU A 69 -7.94 12.90 -1.52
CA LEU A 69 -7.07 13.66 -2.41
C LEU A 69 -6.61 15.00 -1.77
N ASP A 70 -6.40 15.00 -0.45
CA ASP A 70 -5.96 16.15 0.34
C ASP A 70 -4.55 15.95 0.92
N ALA A 71 -3.90 14.82 0.61
CA ALA A 71 -2.48 14.62 0.83
C ALA A 71 -1.66 15.67 0.05
N GLY A 72 -0.64 16.24 0.71
CA GLY A 72 0.30 17.16 0.09
C GLY A 72 1.05 16.50 -1.08
N LEU A 73 1.42 17.28 -2.10
CA LEU A 73 2.16 16.79 -3.27
C LEU A 73 3.57 16.29 -2.89
N ASP A 74 4.06 16.60 -1.70
CA ASP A 74 5.31 16.10 -1.14
C ASP A 74 5.20 14.64 -0.65
N VAL A 75 3.99 14.15 -0.39
CA VAL A 75 3.72 12.81 0.18
C VAL A 75 2.75 11.98 -0.65
N ALA A 76 1.99 12.60 -1.55
CA ALA A 76 0.95 11.92 -2.32
C ALA A 76 1.56 11.11 -3.49
N PRO A 77 1.13 9.86 -3.72
CA PRO A 77 1.55 9.05 -4.86
C PRO A 77 1.37 9.71 -6.23
N VAL A 78 0.44 10.68 -6.36
CA VAL A 78 0.26 11.50 -7.58
C VAL A 78 1.53 12.27 -7.97
N ALA A 79 2.40 12.56 -7.00
CA ALA A 79 3.68 13.22 -7.23
C ALA A 79 4.80 12.29 -7.69
N LEU A 80 4.51 10.98 -7.82
CA LEU A 80 5.40 9.99 -8.41
C LEU A 80 4.83 9.56 -9.77
N PRO A 81 5.19 10.22 -10.89
CA PRO A 81 4.57 10.00 -12.20
C PRO A 81 4.68 8.56 -12.72
N SER A 82 5.68 7.81 -12.24
CA SER A 82 5.90 6.40 -12.58
C SER A 82 4.95 5.44 -11.85
N HIS A 83 4.26 5.89 -10.80
CA HIS A 83 3.34 5.06 -10.02
C HIS A 83 1.92 5.25 -10.56
N ARG A 84 1.42 4.24 -11.29
CA ARG A 84 0.04 4.25 -11.83
C ARG A 84 -0.99 3.73 -10.83
N ARG A 85 -0.55 2.99 -9.82
CA ARG A 85 -1.42 2.32 -8.86
C ARG A 85 -0.79 2.34 -7.47
N THR A 86 -1.59 2.69 -6.48
CA THR A 86 -1.24 2.58 -5.06
C THR A 86 -2.20 1.65 -4.36
N TYR A 87 -1.67 0.75 -3.53
CA TYR A 87 -2.46 -0.13 -2.67
C TYR A 87 -2.62 0.53 -1.31
N LEU A 88 -3.85 0.52 -0.79
CA LEU A 88 -4.16 1.07 0.52
C LEU A 88 -3.99 0.01 1.62
N GLY A 89 -3.87 0.45 2.86
CA GLY A 89 -3.76 -0.42 4.03
C GLY A 89 -2.33 -0.79 4.38
N HIS A 90 -1.89 -0.31 5.53
CA HIS A 90 -0.54 -0.53 6.06
C HIS A 90 -0.54 -1.01 7.52
N GLU A 91 -1.71 -1.26 8.08
CA GLU A 91 -1.97 -1.66 9.48
C GLU A 91 -2.62 -3.05 9.52
N MET A 92 -1.92 -4.07 9.01
CA MET A 92 -2.52 -5.38 8.75
C MET A 92 -1.99 -6.49 9.67
N VAL A 93 -2.90 -7.43 9.99
CA VAL A 93 -2.62 -8.72 10.62
C VAL A 93 -3.11 -9.83 9.70
N GLY A 94 -2.32 -10.90 9.58
CA GLY A 94 -2.63 -12.00 8.69
C GLY A 94 -1.93 -13.30 9.08
N ASP A 95 -2.21 -14.34 8.30
CA ASP A 95 -1.56 -15.65 8.44
C ASP A 95 -0.62 -15.87 7.25
N VAL A 96 0.58 -16.41 7.50
CA VAL A 96 1.52 -16.80 6.45
C VAL A 96 0.96 -18.00 5.69
N ILE A 97 0.95 -17.95 4.36
CA ILE A 97 0.37 -18.99 3.49
C ILE A 97 1.34 -19.55 2.46
N GLU A 98 2.48 -18.88 2.26
CA GLU A 98 3.56 -19.32 1.38
C GLU A 98 4.86 -18.74 1.94
N VAL A 99 5.92 -19.55 1.97
CA VAL A 99 7.24 -19.13 2.44
C VAL A 99 8.21 -19.30 1.28
N GLY A 100 8.87 -18.21 0.89
CA GLY A 100 9.87 -18.23 -0.18
C GLY A 100 11.25 -18.67 0.31
N ASP A 101 12.14 -18.90 -0.65
CA ASP A 101 13.50 -19.36 -0.41
C ASP A 101 14.27 -18.42 0.54
N GLY A 102 15.01 -19.01 1.48
CA GLY A 102 15.89 -18.27 2.39
C GLY A 102 15.18 -17.52 3.54
N VAL A 103 13.86 -17.66 3.69
CA VAL A 103 13.16 -17.18 4.88
C VAL A 103 13.49 -18.08 6.07
N ALA A 104 13.97 -17.49 7.17
CA ALA A 104 14.22 -18.18 8.43
C ALA A 104 13.31 -17.64 9.53
N GLY A 105 12.78 -18.52 10.39
CA GLY A 105 11.98 -18.15 11.55
C GLY A 105 10.51 -17.84 11.29
N LEU A 106 9.99 -18.12 10.09
CA LEU A 106 8.57 -18.07 9.76
C LEU A 106 8.16 -19.34 8.99
N ALA A 107 6.95 -19.81 9.27
CA ALA A 107 6.33 -20.97 8.64
C ALA A 107 4.89 -20.66 8.20
N ALA A 108 4.37 -21.44 7.25
CA ALA A 108 2.95 -21.37 6.90
C ALA A 108 2.08 -21.69 8.12
N GLY A 109 1.06 -20.86 8.35
CA GLY A 109 0.21 -20.91 9.54
C GLY A 109 0.58 -19.89 10.62
N ASP A 110 1.78 -19.31 10.59
CA ASP A 110 2.18 -18.28 11.55
C ASP A 110 1.32 -17.02 11.41
N ARG A 111 0.94 -16.44 12.55
CA ARG A 111 0.26 -15.14 12.58
C ARG A 111 1.29 -14.02 12.63
N VAL A 112 1.19 -13.10 11.69
CA VAL A 112 2.12 -11.98 11.53
C VAL A 112 1.38 -10.65 11.47
N VAL A 113 2.06 -9.60 11.92
CA VAL A 113 1.64 -8.20 11.77
C VAL A 113 2.65 -7.49 10.88
N ARG A 114 2.18 -6.56 10.05
CA ARG A 114 3.10 -5.69 9.30
C ARG A 114 3.76 -4.70 10.27
N TRP A 115 5.08 -4.81 10.41
CA TRP A 115 5.89 -3.90 11.23
C TRP A 115 6.63 -2.88 10.35
N GLY A 116 6.61 -1.61 10.74
CA GLY A 116 7.38 -0.54 10.10
C GLY A 116 6.85 -0.07 8.73
N ARG A 117 7.65 0.71 8.01
CA ARG A 117 7.37 1.09 6.63
C ARG A 117 7.92 0.00 5.69
N SER A 118 7.08 -0.49 4.78
CA SER A 118 7.44 -1.47 3.73
C SER A 118 8.54 -1.02 2.77
N ASP A 119 9.00 0.22 2.91
CA ASP A 119 9.87 0.90 1.95
C ASP A 119 11.25 1.20 2.54
N ASP A 120 11.56 0.67 3.73
CA ASP A 120 12.87 0.85 4.34
C ASP A 120 13.99 0.15 3.54
N CYS A 121 15.24 0.49 3.83
CA CYS A 121 16.37 -0.07 3.09
C CYS A 121 16.47 -1.61 3.18
N ARG A 122 16.08 -2.21 4.31
CA ARG A 122 16.15 -3.67 4.51
C ARG A 122 15.04 -4.38 3.74
N ALA A 123 13.82 -3.86 3.78
CA ALA A 123 12.68 -4.36 3.01
C ALA A 123 12.97 -4.30 1.50
N ARG A 124 13.77 -3.33 1.05
CA ARG A 124 14.27 -3.23 -0.34
C ARG A 124 15.52 -4.06 -0.64
N GLY A 125 16.00 -4.88 0.29
CA GLY A 125 17.19 -5.73 0.12
C GLY A 125 18.52 -4.96 0.05
N ARG A 126 18.57 -3.69 0.46
CA ARG A 126 19.81 -2.90 0.46
C ARG A 126 20.68 -3.28 1.66
N ARG A 127 21.95 -3.61 1.39
CA ARG A 127 22.95 -3.90 2.43
C ARG A 127 23.35 -2.63 3.18
N GLU A 128 23.53 -1.53 2.46
CA GLU A 128 23.81 -0.22 3.04
C GLU A 128 22.52 0.52 3.39
N LEU A 129 22.42 0.97 4.64
CA LEU A 129 21.28 1.73 5.12
C LEU A 129 21.48 3.21 4.81
N CYS A 130 20.42 3.89 4.35
CA CYS A 130 20.44 5.35 4.27
C CYS A 130 20.52 5.96 5.68
N ARG A 131 20.91 7.25 5.78
CA ARG A 131 21.05 7.97 7.05
C ARG A 131 19.81 7.90 7.96
N ALA A 132 18.61 7.82 7.38
CA ALA A 132 17.37 7.70 8.16
C ALA A 132 17.21 6.30 8.76
N CYS A 133 17.28 5.25 7.94
CA CYS A 133 17.17 3.86 8.40
C CYS A 133 18.31 3.47 9.36
N ALA A 134 19.52 4.00 9.15
CA ALA A 134 20.66 3.81 10.04
C ALA A 134 20.42 4.38 11.46
N ARG A 135 19.57 5.42 11.59
CA ARG A 135 19.17 6.02 12.87
C ARG A 135 17.91 5.40 13.49
N GLY A 136 17.39 4.32 12.90
CA GLY A 136 16.24 3.61 13.43
C GLY A 136 14.88 4.14 12.96
N HIS A 137 14.83 5.09 12.02
CA HIS A 137 13.60 5.47 11.33
C HIS A 137 13.25 4.39 10.29
N ARG A 138 12.72 3.26 10.76
CA ARG A 138 12.27 2.10 9.99
C ARG A 138 10.75 2.03 9.97
#